data_AF-A0A183K7A1-F1
#
_entry.id   AF-A0A183K7A1-F1
#
_cell.length_a   1.000
_cell.length_b   1.000
_cell.length_c   1.000
_cell.angle_alpha   90.00
_cell.angle_beta   90.00
_cell.angle_gamma   90.00
#
_symmetry.space_group_name_H-M   'P 1'
#
loop_
_entity.id
_entity.type
_entity.pdbx_description
1 polymer ?
#
loop_
_entity_poly.entity_id
_entity_poly.type
_entity_poly.pdbx_seq_one_letter_code
_entity_poly.pdbx_strand_id
1 'polypeptide(L)'
;MDKIKFQRSIPLYIILLLFAIALSYYILIGVYTVIERDMNSTKKTSQQIVFIGGYPRSGTTLMRVLLDVHPMIRCGPETRVIPKILNLRGQWGRGKESERLTAAGLYPVAVDSAVRSFILSLIQNAGENALVLCNKDPLSFIYLEYLAEIFPEAKFIHMVRDGRAVINSLVK
;
A
#
# COMPACT_ATOMS: atom_id res chain seq x y z
N MET A 1 50.19 -25.76 58.07
CA MET A 1 50.94 -25.11 56.99
C MET A 1 50.02 -24.95 55.80
N ASP A 2 49.57 -23.71 55.65
CA ASP A 2 49.13 -22.96 54.46
C ASP A 2 47.96 -23.47 53.60
N LYS A 3 46.77 -23.00 53.98
CA LYS A 3 45.65 -22.83 53.04
C LYS A 3 45.94 -21.62 52.14
N ILE A 4 46.26 -21.88 50.88
CA ILE A 4 46.42 -20.89 49.82
C ILE A 4 45.06 -20.18 49.60
N LYS A 5 44.91 -18.95 50.10
CA LYS A 5 43.81 -18.05 49.72
C LYS A 5 44.20 -17.32 48.44
N PHE A 6 43.86 -17.90 47.29
CA PHE A 6 43.93 -17.21 46.00
C PHE A 6 42.59 -16.53 45.73
N GLN A 7 42.38 -15.36 46.33
CA GLN A 7 41.22 -14.52 46.05
C GLN A 7 41.70 -13.35 45.18
N ARG A 8 41.86 -13.58 43.87
CA ARG A 8 42.05 -12.49 42.90
C ARG A 8 40.69 -11.85 42.64
N SER A 9 40.38 -10.78 43.36
CA SER A 9 39.27 -9.91 43.03
C SER A 9 39.50 -9.32 41.63
N ILE A 10 38.54 -9.55 40.72
CA ILE A 10 38.57 -8.91 39.40
C ILE A 10 38.48 -7.40 39.66
N PRO A 11 39.45 -6.59 39.20
CA PRO A 11 39.43 -5.17 39.47
C PRO A 11 38.25 -4.52 38.74
N LEU A 12 37.59 -3.57 39.42
CA LEU A 12 36.34 -2.93 39.00
C LEU A 12 36.39 -2.36 37.57
N TYR A 13 37.56 -1.90 37.13
CA TYR A 13 37.75 -1.38 35.77
C TYR A 13 37.52 -2.45 34.68
N ILE A 14 37.82 -3.73 34.95
CA ILE A 14 37.56 -4.82 33.99
C ILE A 14 36.06 -5.08 33.87
N ILE A 15 35.33 -5.04 34.98
CA ILE A 15 33.87 -5.21 35.00
C ILE A 15 33.21 -4.06 34.24
N LEU A 16 33.65 -2.82 34.47
CA LEU A 16 33.14 -1.64 33.77
C LEU A 16 33.47 -1.67 32.27
N LEU A 17 34.66 -2.14 31.89
CA LEU A 17 35.05 -2.30 30.48
C LEU A 17 34.17 -3.34 29.78
N LEU A 18 33.96 -4.51 30.40
CA LEU A 18 33.10 -5.57 29.85
C LEU A 18 31.65 -5.10 29.71
N PHE A 19 31.15 -4.32 30.67
CA PHE A 19 29.81 -3.73 30.59
C PHE A 19 29.70 -2.72 29.44
N ALA A 20 30.69 -1.85 29.25
CA ALA A 20 30.71 -0.88 28.16
C ALA A 20 30.76 -1.56 26.77
N ILE A 21 31.55 -2.64 26.64
CA ILE A 21 31.62 -3.45 25.41
C ILE A 21 30.28 -4.14 25.14
N ALA A 22 29.65 -4.72 26.17
CA ALA A 22 28.34 -5.35 26.02
C ALA A 22 27.28 -4.32 25.62
N LEU A 23 27.27 -3.14 26.26
CA LEU A 23 26.33 -2.06 25.96
C LEU A 23 26.50 -1.53 24.53
N SER A 24 27.74 -1.33 24.06
CA SER A 24 27.99 -0.90 22.69
C SER A 24 27.59 -1.94 21.65
N TYR A 25 27.81 -3.23 21.94
CA TYR A 25 27.36 -4.33 21.08
C TYR A 25 25.83 -4.41 21.00
N TYR A 26 25.11 -4.25 22.13
CA TYR A 26 23.65 -4.19 22.16
C TYR A 26 23.09 -3.00 21.38
N ILE A 27 23.70 -1.81 21.52
CA ILE A 27 23.31 -0.63 20.75
C ILE A 27 23.56 -0.87 19.26
N LEU A 28 24.71 -1.43 18.88
CA LEU A 28 25.05 -1.72 17.49
C LEU A 28 24.07 -2.71 16.85
N ILE A 29 23.69 -3.79 17.55
CA ILE A 29 22.66 -4.72 17.10
C ILE A 29 21.30 -4.02 16.97
N GLY A 30 20.92 -3.20 17.96
CA GLY A 30 19.68 -2.43 17.92
C GLY A 30 19.62 -1.53 16.70
N VAL A 31 20.71 -0.82 16.37
CA VAL A 31 20.81 0.04 15.19
C VAL A 31 20.80 -0.79 13.90
N TYR A 32 21.57 -1.88 13.82
CA TYR A 32 21.63 -2.74 12.64
C TYR A 32 20.26 -3.36 12.33
N THR A 33 19.54 -3.86 13.35
CA THR A 33 18.21 -4.46 13.17
C THR A 33 17.13 -3.46 12.75
N VAL A 34 17.24 -2.19 13.18
CA VAL A 34 16.35 -1.10 12.71
C VAL A 34 16.62 -0.77 11.24
N ILE A 35 17.89 -0.64 10.86
CA ILE A 35 18.29 -0.32 9.47
C ILE A 35 17.94 -1.46 8.51
N GLU A 36 18.12 -2.72 8.92
CA GLU A 36 17.84 -3.89 8.08
C GLU A 36 16.33 -4.09 7.84
N ARG A 37 15.46 -3.70 8.80
CA ARG A 37 14.00 -3.67 8.59
C ARG A 37 13.59 -2.67 7.51
N ASP A 38 14.20 -1.49 7.49
CA ASP A 38 13.93 -0.49 6.45
C ASP A 38 14.44 -0.96 5.07
N MET A 39 15.59 -1.63 5.00
CA MET A 39 16.15 -2.14 3.74
C MET A 39 15.43 -3.38 3.19
N ASN A 40 14.87 -4.25 4.04
CA ASN A 40 14.02 -5.37 3.59
C ASN A 40 12.60 -4.95 3.22
N SER A 41 12.10 -3.83 3.76
CA SER A 41 10.85 -3.20 3.30
C SER A 41 10.93 -2.78 1.82
N THR A 42 12.12 -2.40 1.36
CA THR A 42 12.36 -1.95 -0.02
C THR A 42 12.38 -3.04 -1.09
N LYS A 43 12.44 -4.34 -0.74
CA LYS A 43 12.26 -5.42 -1.73
C LYS A 43 10.77 -5.78 -1.90
N LYS A 44 9.92 -4.76 -2.03
CA LYS A 44 8.52 -4.92 -2.40
C LYS A 44 8.48 -5.18 -3.90
N THR A 45 8.31 -6.44 -4.30
CA THR A 45 7.83 -6.76 -5.65
C THR A 45 6.61 -5.87 -5.91
N SER A 46 6.66 -5.06 -6.97
CA SER A 46 5.54 -4.19 -7.31
C SER A 46 4.33 -5.07 -7.56
N GLN A 47 3.37 -5.04 -6.64
CA GLN A 47 2.16 -5.85 -6.77
C GLN A 47 1.46 -5.47 -8.08
N GLN A 48 1.26 -6.45 -8.96
CA GLN A 48 0.55 -6.21 -10.21
C GLN A 48 -0.93 -6.01 -9.91
N ILE A 49 -1.49 -4.87 -10.34
CA ILE A 49 -2.90 -4.52 -10.13
C ILE A 49 -3.61 -4.35 -11.47
N VAL A 50 -4.81 -4.90 -11.58
CA VAL A 50 -5.74 -4.66 -12.68
C VAL A 50 -6.95 -3.89 -12.16
N PHE A 51 -7.22 -2.70 -12.70
CA PHE A 51 -8.45 -1.97 -12.41
C PHE A 51 -9.48 -2.23 -13.50
N ILE A 52 -10.69 -2.61 -13.11
CA ILE A 52 -11.84 -2.77 -14.00
C ILE A 52 -12.84 -1.67 -13.68
N GLY A 53 -13.27 -0.94 -14.71
CA GLY A 53 -14.27 0.10 -14.55
C GLY A 53 -15.02 0.42 -15.84
N GLY A 54 -15.58 1.62 -15.89
CA GLY A 54 -16.56 2.04 -16.87
C GLY A 54 -17.90 2.33 -16.20
N TYR A 55 -18.90 2.71 -16.99
CA TYR A 55 -20.20 3.07 -16.42
C TYR A 55 -20.90 1.85 -15.77
N PRO A 56 -21.62 2.00 -14.64
CA PRO A 56 -22.44 0.92 -14.08
C PRO A 56 -23.37 0.29 -15.14
N ARG A 57 -23.65 -1.02 -15.03
CA ARG A 57 -24.45 -1.79 -16.02
C ARG A 57 -23.79 -2.05 -17.38
N SER A 58 -22.52 -1.71 -17.56
CA SER A 58 -21.73 -2.05 -18.76
C SER A 58 -21.09 -3.44 -18.73
N GLY A 59 -21.48 -4.33 -17.80
CA GLY A 59 -20.90 -5.67 -17.69
C GLY A 59 -19.60 -5.76 -16.88
N THR A 60 -19.27 -4.74 -16.07
CA THR A 60 -18.08 -4.75 -15.19
C THR A 60 -18.06 -5.90 -14.19
N THR A 61 -19.23 -6.30 -13.66
CA THR A 61 -19.33 -7.48 -12.79
C THR A 61 -19.11 -8.79 -13.56
N LEU A 62 -19.58 -8.91 -14.80
CA LEU A 62 -19.28 -10.09 -15.62
C LEU A 62 -17.76 -10.18 -15.86
N MET A 63 -17.14 -9.07 -16.23
CA MET A 63 -15.69 -9.02 -16.48
C MET A 63 -14.87 -9.44 -15.26
N ARG A 64 -15.17 -8.90 -14.07
CA ARG A 64 -14.43 -9.30 -12.86
C ARG A 64 -14.63 -10.77 -12.51
N VAL A 65 -15.84 -11.31 -12.72
CA VAL A 65 -16.13 -12.73 -12.44
C VAL A 65 -15.34 -13.62 -13.38
N LEU A 66 -15.21 -13.26 -14.66
CA LEU A 66 -14.39 -14.01 -15.61
C LEU A 66 -12.90 -14.01 -15.21
N LEU A 67 -12.38 -12.89 -14.71
CA LEU A 67 -11.01 -12.84 -14.21
C LEU A 67 -10.81 -13.64 -12.91
N ASP A 68 -11.78 -13.60 -11.99
CA ASP A 68 -11.75 -14.35 -10.73
C ASP A 68 -11.67 -15.88 -10.92
N VAL A 69 -12.03 -16.40 -12.10
CA VAL A 69 -11.88 -17.84 -12.43
C VAL A 69 -10.40 -18.22 -12.59
N HIS A 70 -9.53 -17.28 -12.94
CA HIS A 70 -8.12 -17.57 -13.19
C HIS A 70 -7.35 -17.75 -11.87
N PRO A 71 -6.60 -18.86 -11.66
CA PRO A 71 -5.99 -19.20 -10.37
C PRO A 71 -4.94 -18.21 -9.87
N MET A 72 -4.48 -17.30 -10.74
CA MET A 72 -3.47 -16.28 -10.43
C MET A 72 -4.06 -14.88 -10.22
N ILE A 73 -5.36 -14.68 -10.43
CA ILE A 73 -6.01 -13.37 -10.39
C ILE A 73 -7.10 -13.37 -9.31
N ARG A 74 -7.16 -12.30 -8.51
CA ARG A 74 -8.25 -12.08 -7.57
C ARG A 74 -8.76 -10.65 -7.65
N CYS A 75 -10.02 -10.49 -8.06
CA CYS A 75 -10.77 -9.24 -8.06
C CYS A 75 -11.61 -9.06 -6.79
N GLY A 76 -12.49 -10.01 -6.48
CA GLY A 76 -13.46 -9.88 -5.40
C GLY A 76 -14.62 -8.89 -5.68
N PRO A 77 -15.45 -8.58 -4.68
CA PRO A 77 -16.60 -7.68 -4.81
C PRO A 77 -16.19 -6.19 -4.91
N GLU A 78 -17.17 -5.30 -5.12
CA GLU A 78 -16.93 -3.85 -5.10
C GLU A 78 -16.50 -3.39 -3.71
N THR A 79 -15.46 -2.56 -3.63
CA THR A 79 -15.01 -2.01 -2.35
C THR A 79 -15.87 -0.85 -1.88
N ARG A 80 -16.45 -0.08 -2.82
CA ARG A 80 -17.28 1.13 -2.61
C ARG A 80 -16.58 2.29 -1.88
N VAL A 81 -15.45 2.05 -1.22
CA VAL A 81 -14.64 3.05 -0.50
C VAL A 81 -13.58 3.68 -1.41
N ILE A 82 -13.01 2.92 -2.36
CA ILE A 82 -12.04 3.43 -3.34
C ILE A 82 -12.58 4.63 -4.15
N PRO A 83 -13.78 4.56 -4.77
CA PRO A 83 -14.31 5.73 -5.49
C PRO A 83 -14.55 6.95 -4.57
N LYS A 84 -14.80 6.75 -3.27
CA LYS A 84 -15.00 7.85 -2.32
C LYS A 84 -13.70 8.57 -1.99
N ILE A 85 -12.61 7.84 -1.73
CA ILE A 85 -11.30 8.46 -1.49
C ILE A 85 -10.76 9.15 -2.74
N LEU A 86 -11.00 8.59 -3.93
CA LEU A 86 -10.65 9.23 -5.20
C LEU A 86 -11.40 10.55 -5.39
N ASN A 87 -12.70 10.58 -5.09
CA ASN A 87 -13.49 11.81 -5.11
C ASN A 87 -12.99 12.86 -4.11
N LEU A 88 -12.61 12.44 -2.91
CA LEU A 88 -12.04 13.34 -1.90
C LEU A 88 -10.69 13.91 -2.36
N ARG A 89 -9.80 13.06 -2.88
CA ARG A 89 -8.52 13.50 -3.46
C ARG A 89 -8.72 14.49 -4.59
N GLY A 90 -9.72 14.28 -5.45
CA GLY A 90 -10.05 15.20 -6.54
C GLY A 90 -10.37 16.62 -6.07
N GLN A 91 -10.89 16.77 -4.85
CA GLN A 91 -11.16 18.08 -4.24
C GLN A 91 -9.89 18.75 -3.71
N TRP A 92 -8.93 17.97 -3.20
CA TRP A 92 -7.65 18.47 -2.70
C TRP A 92 -6.73 19.01 -3.79
N GLY A 93 -6.89 18.53 -5.03
CA GLY A 93 -6.10 19.02 -6.17
C GLY A 93 -6.61 20.32 -6.81
N ARG A 94 -7.57 21.02 -6.18
CA ARG A 94 -8.19 22.24 -6.76
C ARG A 94 -8.38 23.34 -5.71
N GLY A 95 -8.35 24.59 -6.18
CA GLY A 95 -8.69 25.77 -5.37
C GLY A 95 -7.81 25.99 -4.15
N LYS A 96 -8.37 26.67 -3.14
CA LYS A 96 -7.66 27.09 -1.92
C LYS A 96 -7.08 25.92 -1.11
N GLU A 97 -7.68 24.75 -1.19
CA GLU A 97 -7.19 23.58 -0.45
C GLU A 97 -5.88 23.07 -1.04
N SER A 98 -5.76 23.02 -2.37
CA SER A 98 -4.50 22.69 -3.04
C SER A 98 -3.40 23.68 -2.65
N GLU A 99 -3.69 24.98 -2.64
CA GLU A 99 -2.73 26.02 -2.25
C GLU A 99 -2.23 25.82 -0.81
N ARG A 100 -3.14 25.51 0.12
CA ARG A 100 -2.80 25.24 1.53
C ARG A 100 -1.94 23.99 1.68
N LEU A 101 -2.30 22.90 1.00
CA LEU A 101 -1.53 21.66 1.05
C LEU A 101 -0.14 21.82 0.42
N THR A 102 -0.03 22.59 -0.66
CA THR A 102 1.26 22.95 -1.27
C THR A 102 2.08 23.82 -0.33
N ALA A 103 1.49 24.84 0.31
CA ALA A 103 2.17 25.70 1.28
C ALA A 103 2.65 24.92 2.52
N ALA A 104 1.92 23.87 2.91
CA ALA A 104 2.31 22.94 3.97
C ALA A 104 3.37 21.89 3.53
N GLY A 105 3.77 21.88 2.25
CA GLY A 105 4.73 20.90 1.70
C GLY A 105 4.18 19.48 1.55
N LEU A 106 2.85 19.30 1.56
CA LEU A 106 2.20 17.99 1.52
C LEU A 106 1.81 17.55 0.08
N TYR A 107 1.52 18.50 -0.80
CA TYR A 107 1.00 18.21 -2.15
C TYR A 107 2.07 18.39 -3.24
N PRO A 108 2.12 17.52 -4.27
CA PRO A 108 1.29 16.31 -4.46
C PRO A 108 1.84 15.06 -3.75
N VAL A 109 3.14 15.03 -3.45
CA VAL A 109 3.88 13.79 -3.17
C VAL A 109 3.37 13.03 -1.93
N ALA A 110 3.22 13.71 -0.79
CA ALA A 110 2.80 13.02 0.45
C ALA A 110 1.34 12.58 0.36
N VAL A 111 0.47 13.42 -0.20
CA VAL A 111 -0.95 13.12 -0.42
C VAL A 111 -1.12 11.92 -1.34
N ASP A 112 -0.45 11.91 -2.49
CA ASP A 112 -0.58 10.83 -3.47
C ASP A 112 0.02 9.52 -2.96
N SER A 113 1.13 9.58 -2.22
CA SER A 113 1.69 8.41 -1.52
C SER A 113 0.72 7.82 -0.49
N ALA A 114 0.05 8.66 0.28
CA ALA A 114 -0.95 8.24 1.26
C ALA A 114 -2.19 7.61 0.59
N VAL A 115 -2.70 8.23 -0.48
CA VAL A 115 -3.84 7.72 -1.25
C VAL A 115 -3.50 6.38 -1.92
N ARG A 116 -2.33 6.27 -2.55
CA ARG A 116 -1.84 5.00 -3.12
C ARG A 116 -1.76 3.91 -2.05
N SER A 117 -1.19 4.20 -0.89
CA SER A 117 -1.04 3.24 0.20
C SER A 117 -2.38 2.79 0.76
N PHE A 118 -3.34 3.71 0.91
CA PHE A 118 -4.70 3.42 1.34
C PHE A 118 -5.41 2.49 0.34
N ILE A 119 -5.39 2.82 -0.95
CA ILE A 119 -6.02 1.99 -2.00
C ILE A 119 -5.36 0.61 -2.07
N LEU A 120 -4.03 0.54 -2.06
CA LEU A 120 -3.29 -0.72 -2.10
C LEU A 120 -3.64 -1.61 -0.90
N SER A 121 -3.69 -1.04 0.30
CA SER A 121 -4.05 -1.77 1.52
C SER A 121 -5.46 -2.35 1.44
N LEU A 122 -6.44 -1.58 0.94
CA LEU A 122 -7.80 -2.08 0.74
C LEU A 122 -7.84 -3.24 -0.26
N ILE A 123 -7.14 -3.12 -1.38
CA ILE A 123 -7.10 -4.18 -2.40
C ILE A 123 -6.43 -5.44 -1.83
N GLN A 124 -5.32 -5.31 -1.10
CA GLN A 124 -4.62 -6.44 -0.50
C GLN A 124 -5.47 -7.16 0.56
N ASN A 125 -6.16 -6.42 1.42
CA ASN A 125 -6.91 -6.98 2.55
C ASN A 125 -8.36 -7.38 2.23
N ALA A 126 -8.87 -7.09 1.03
CA ALA A 126 -10.24 -7.42 0.64
C ALA A 126 -10.51 -8.92 0.44
N GLY A 127 -9.47 -9.77 0.42
CA GLY A 127 -9.62 -11.21 0.22
C GLY A 127 -8.27 -11.93 0.22
N GLU A 128 -8.26 -13.15 -0.31
CA GLU A 128 -7.04 -13.96 -0.40
C GLU A 128 -5.97 -13.29 -1.27
N ASN A 129 -4.71 -13.66 -0.99
CA ASN A 129 -3.58 -13.17 -1.77
C ASN A 129 -3.52 -13.88 -3.13
N ALA A 130 -3.13 -13.16 -4.16
CA ALA A 130 -2.95 -13.69 -5.52
C ALA A 130 -1.78 -12.98 -6.21
N LEU A 131 -1.25 -13.58 -7.29
CA LEU A 131 -0.14 -12.98 -8.03
C LEU A 131 -0.54 -11.64 -8.66
N VAL A 132 -1.77 -11.57 -9.20
CA VAL A 132 -2.34 -10.35 -9.76
C VAL A 132 -3.58 -9.99 -8.95
N LEU A 133 -3.56 -8.83 -8.32
CA LEU A 133 -4.75 -8.30 -7.66
C LEU A 133 -5.57 -7.50 -8.65
N CYS A 134 -6.86 -7.46 -8.41
CA CYS A 134 -7.79 -6.73 -9.24
C CYS A 134 -8.75 -5.94 -8.36
N ASN A 135 -9.15 -4.76 -8.83
CA ASN A 135 -10.21 -3.97 -8.22
C ASN A 135 -11.26 -3.64 -9.27
N LYS A 136 -12.52 -3.90 -8.94
CA LYS A 136 -13.66 -3.49 -9.75
C LYS A 136 -14.57 -2.58 -8.94
N ASP A 137 -14.48 -1.28 -9.21
CA ASP A 137 -15.41 -0.27 -8.74
C ASP A 137 -15.75 0.62 -9.95
N PRO A 138 -16.96 0.54 -10.54
CA PRO A 138 -17.22 1.13 -11.87
C PRO A 138 -16.81 2.61 -11.99
N LEU A 139 -17.15 3.40 -10.97
CA LEU A 139 -16.94 4.85 -10.95
C LEU A 139 -15.50 5.26 -10.60
N SER A 140 -14.59 4.32 -10.31
CA SER A 140 -13.18 4.65 -10.14
C SER A 140 -12.56 5.17 -11.45
N PHE A 141 -13.11 4.78 -12.60
CA PHE A 141 -12.63 5.18 -13.93
C PHE A 141 -12.93 6.65 -14.28
N ILE A 142 -13.72 7.36 -13.47
CA ILE A 142 -13.77 8.84 -13.54
C ILE A 142 -12.38 9.43 -13.24
N TYR A 143 -11.56 8.71 -12.47
CA TYR A 143 -10.21 9.10 -12.04
C TYR A 143 -9.12 8.23 -12.69
N LEU A 144 -9.38 7.70 -13.90
CA LEU A 144 -8.46 6.77 -14.57
C LEU A 144 -7.04 7.34 -14.74
N GLU A 145 -6.93 8.59 -15.17
CA GLU A 145 -5.63 9.25 -15.36
C GLU A 145 -4.84 9.33 -14.05
N TYR A 146 -5.51 9.72 -12.97
CA TYR A 146 -4.90 9.80 -11.65
C TYR A 146 -4.51 8.41 -11.13
N LEU A 147 -5.35 7.38 -11.34
CA LEU A 147 -5.00 6.00 -10.99
C LEU A 147 -3.77 5.52 -11.76
N ALA A 148 -3.64 5.87 -13.04
CA ALA A 148 -2.46 5.53 -13.85
C ALA A 148 -1.19 6.25 -13.35
N GLU A 149 -1.32 7.49 -12.88
CA GLU A 149 -0.23 8.25 -12.27
C GLU A 149 0.26 7.58 -10.97
N ILE A 150 -0.66 7.28 -10.04
CA ILE A 150 -0.28 6.71 -8.75
C ILE A 150 -0.05 5.19 -8.80
N PHE A 151 -0.42 4.49 -9.86
CA PHE A 151 -0.14 3.06 -10.10
C PHE A 151 0.43 2.82 -11.51
N PRO A 152 1.71 3.16 -11.77
CA PRO A 152 2.28 3.12 -13.12
C PRO A 152 2.32 1.72 -13.76
N GLU A 153 2.48 0.68 -12.94
CA GLU A 153 2.51 -0.72 -13.42
C GLU A 153 1.11 -1.34 -13.58
N ALA A 154 0.05 -0.64 -13.15
CA ALA A 154 -1.30 -1.18 -13.23
C ALA A 154 -1.80 -1.27 -14.66
N LYS A 155 -2.71 -2.21 -14.90
CA LYS A 155 -3.45 -2.33 -16.17
C LYS A 155 -4.91 -1.95 -15.94
N PHE A 156 -5.55 -1.45 -16.99
CA PHE A 156 -6.91 -0.92 -16.94
C PHE A 156 -7.80 -1.61 -17.96
N ILE A 157 -8.96 -2.09 -17.53
CA ILE A 157 -9.98 -2.68 -18.39
C ILE A 157 -11.22 -1.77 -18.33
N HIS A 158 -11.42 -1.00 -19.41
CA HIS A 158 -12.58 -0.11 -19.57
C HIS A 158 -13.72 -0.86 -20.24
N MET A 159 -14.77 -1.16 -19.48
CA MET A 159 -15.98 -1.77 -20.04
C MET A 159 -16.81 -0.74 -20.80
N VAL A 160 -16.96 -0.97 -22.09
CA VAL A 160 -17.80 -0.18 -22.99
C VAL A 160 -19.00 -1.01 -23.41
N ARG A 161 -20.20 -0.45 -23.24
CA ARG A 161 -21.47 -1.04 -23.68
C ARG A 161 -22.32 0.07 -24.29
N ASP A 162 -23.15 -0.26 -25.27
CA ASP A 162 -24.11 0.68 -25.86
C ASP A 162 -24.87 1.43 -24.75
N GLY A 163 -24.80 2.78 -24.79
CA GLY A 163 -25.42 3.64 -23.79
C GLY A 163 -26.93 3.42 -23.67
N ARG A 164 -27.63 3.09 -24.76
CA ARG A 164 -29.06 2.76 -24.75
C ARG A 164 -29.32 1.48 -23.96
N ALA A 165 -28.46 0.47 -24.13
CA ALA A 165 -28.56 -0.79 -23.38
C ALA A 165 -28.22 -0.60 -21.90
N VAL A 166 -27.25 0.27 -21.59
CA VAL A 166 -26.90 0.65 -20.22
C VAL A 166 -28.08 1.33 -19.52
N ILE A 167 -28.66 2.38 -20.13
CA ILE A 167 -29.81 3.10 -19.57
C ILE A 167 -31.03 2.18 -19.43
N ASN A 168 -31.34 1.38 -20.46
CA ASN A 168 -32.41 0.39 -20.39
C ASN A 168 -32.20 -0.63 -19.25
N SER A 169 -30.95 -0.97 -18.90
CA SER A 169 -30.65 -1.82 -17.76
C SER A 169 -30.66 -1.10 -16.40
N LEU A 170 -30.60 0.23 -16.36
CA LEU A 170 -30.69 1.00 -15.13
C LEU A 170 -32.14 1.29 -14.74
N VAL A 171 -33.00 1.53 -15.74
CA VAL A 171 -34.40 1.93 -15.54
C VAL A 171 -35.31 0.74 -15.26
N LYS A 172 -34.97 -0.44 -15.79
CA LYS A 172 -35.66 -1.71 -15.51
C LYS A 172 -35.13 -2.36 -14.25
#